data_AF-A0A9E4KDB0-F1
#
_entry.id   AF-A0A9E4KDB0-F1
#
_cell.length_a   1.000
_cell.length_b   1.000
_cell.length_c   1.000
_cell.angle_alpha   90.00
_cell.angle_beta   90.00
_cell.angle_gamma   90.00
#
_symmetry.space_group_name_H-M   'P 1'
#
loop_
_entity.id
_entity.type
_entity.pdbx_description
1 polymer ?
#
loop_
_entity_poly.entity_id
_entity_poly.type
_entity_poly.pdbx_seq_one_letter_code
_entity_poly.pdbx_strand_id
1 'polypeptide(L)'
;MSAKTLYDKLWESHLVRTDEDDTALIYIDRHLVHEVTSPQAFEGLRLAGRKPWRTEANLATPDHNVPTTERSGGVSTIVDPVSRLQVETLDQNCRDFAITEFEMLDPRQGIVHVIGPEQGATLPGMTVVCGDSHTSTHGAMGALAFGIGTSEVEHVLATQCLIQKKSKSMQVRVDGPVAAGVTAKDIVLAIIGKIGTAGGTGYAIEFAGDAIEALSVEGRLTLCNMAIEAGARAGFVAVDQKTIDYVKGRPYAPHGDDWDKAVAYWQTLHTDPGAEFDKVVTLDGAAIKPQVTWGTSPEMVVGVDQAVPDPAD
;
A
#
# COMPACT_ATOMS: atom_id res chain seq x y z
N MET A 1 9.36 23.16 -17.51
CA MET A 1 9.12 21.73 -17.28
C MET A 1 7.64 21.47 -17.50
N SER A 2 7.27 20.35 -18.09
CA SER A 2 5.85 19.95 -18.21
C SER A 2 5.27 19.70 -16.82
N ALA A 3 3.97 20.00 -16.64
CA ALA A 3 3.25 19.67 -15.41
C ALA A 3 3.20 18.15 -15.23
N LYS A 4 3.40 17.67 -14.00
CA LYS A 4 3.49 16.24 -13.67
C LYS A 4 2.38 15.81 -12.73
N THR A 5 1.86 14.60 -12.94
CA THR A 5 1.01 13.95 -11.93
C THR A 5 1.85 13.56 -10.70
N LEU A 6 1.22 13.31 -9.56
CA LEU A 6 1.92 12.74 -8.40
C LEU A 6 2.57 11.41 -8.78
N TYR A 7 1.88 10.60 -9.59
CA TYR A 7 2.41 9.35 -10.09
C TYR A 7 3.70 9.53 -10.89
N ASP A 8 3.77 10.52 -11.78
CA ASP A 8 4.99 10.82 -12.54
C ASP A 8 6.14 11.20 -11.61
N LYS A 9 5.88 12.05 -10.62
CA LYS A 9 6.88 12.46 -9.63
C LYS A 9 7.43 11.27 -8.86
N LEU A 10 6.55 10.42 -8.34
CA LEU A 10 6.92 9.21 -7.60
C LEU A 10 7.64 8.20 -8.49
N TRP A 11 7.23 8.02 -9.74
CA TRP A 11 7.89 7.10 -10.65
C TRP A 11 9.30 7.59 -11.00
N GLU A 12 9.43 8.85 -11.41
CA GLU A 12 10.68 9.42 -11.88
C GLU A 12 11.73 9.54 -10.78
N SER A 13 11.33 9.80 -9.53
CA SER A 13 12.28 9.90 -8.42
C SER A 13 12.96 8.57 -8.08
N HIS A 14 12.41 7.44 -8.51
CA HIS A 14 12.94 6.09 -8.25
C HIS A 14 13.40 5.37 -9.52
N LEU A 15 13.34 6.04 -10.68
CA LEU A 15 13.76 5.45 -11.95
C LEU A 15 15.29 5.31 -11.99
N VAL A 16 15.78 4.07 -12.04
CA VAL A 16 17.22 3.78 -12.17
C VAL A 16 17.63 3.79 -13.65
N ARG A 17 16.84 3.11 -14.49
CA ARG A 17 17.06 3.04 -15.95
C ARG A 17 15.77 2.64 -16.65
N THR A 18 15.61 3.08 -17.90
CA THR A 18 14.62 2.56 -18.85
C THR A 18 15.34 1.83 -19.98
N ASP A 19 14.84 0.64 -20.34
CA ASP A 19 15.31 -0.18 -21.45
C ASP A 19 14.52 0.14 -22.74
N GLU A 20 14.96 -0.40 -23.89
CA GLU A 20 14.41 -0.04 -25.22
C GLU A 20 12.94 -0.42 -25.42
N ASP A 21 12.39 -1.37 -24.66
CA ASP A 21 11.02 -1.87 -24.75
C ASP A 21 10.05 -1.22 -23.74
N ASP A 22 10.43 -0.04 -23.23
CA ASP A 22 9.77 0.74 -22.17
C ASP A 22 9.68 0.03 -20.81
N THR A 23 10.41 -1.07 -20.63
CA THR A 23 10.62 -1.67 -19.31
C THR A 23 11.59 -0.80 -18.50
N ALA A 24 11.34 -0.64 -17.21
CA ALA A 24 12.17 0.17 -16.32
C ALA A 24 12.68 -0.64 -15.14
N LEU A 25 13.88 -0.32 -14.69
CA LEU A 25 14.39 -0.70 -13.39
C LEU A 25 14.09 0.44 -12.41
N ILE A 26 13.32 0.16 -11.36
CA ILE A 26 13.00 1.12 -10.29
C ILE A 26 13.63 0.71 -8.97
N TYR A 27 14.05 1.69 -8.18
CA TYR A 27 14.57 1.50 -6.82
C TYR A 27 13.43 1.34 -5.82
N ILE A 28 13.62 0.49 -4.82
CA ILE A 28 12.68 0.17 -3.75
C ILE A 28 13.23 0.66 -2.40
N ASP A 29 12.56 1.64 -1.78
CA ASP A 29 12.99 2.21 -0.50
C ASP A 29 12.65 1.31 0.70
N ARG A 30 11.48 0.69 0.67
CA ARG A 30 10.95 -0.12 1.77
C ARG A 30 10.39 -1.43 1.24
N HIS A 31 10.85 -2.51 1.84
CA HIS A 31 10.28 -3.84 1.65
C HIS A 31 9.67 -4.30 2.96
N LEU A 32 8.37 -4.53 2.95
CA LEU A 32 7.67 -5.17 4.06
C LEU A 32 7.63 -6.67 3.81
N VAL A 33 7.83 -7.46 4.86
CA VAL A 33 8.00 -8.91 4.76
C VAL A 33 7.08 -9.60 5.76
N HIS A 34 6.44 -10.68 5.33
CA HIS A 34 5.59 -11.51 6.17
C HIS A 34 5.85 -12.99 5.88
N GLU A 35 5.29 -13.88 6.67
CA GLU A 35 5.67 -15.30 6.75
C GLU A 35 5.16 -16.17 5.59
N VAL A 36 4.21 -15.68 4.79
CA VAL A 36 3.55 -16.51 3.76
C VAL A 36 4.36 -16.56 2.47
N THR A 37 4.83 -15.42 1.98
CA THR A 37 5.42 -15.29 0.64
C THR A 37 6.93 -15.17 0.62
N SER A 38 7.55 -14.96 1.78
CA SER A 38 9.00 -14.75 1.92
C SER A 38 9.87 -16.01 2.09
N PRO A 39 9.40 -17.17 2.60
CA PRO A 39 10.29 -18.31 2.87
C PRO A 39 11.11 -18.77 1.66
N GLN A 40 10.48 -18.85 0.48
CA GLN A 40 11.15 -19.26 -0.75
C GLN A 40 12.18 -18.23 -1.22
N ALA A 41 11.91 -16.94 -1.02
CA ALA A 41 12.85 -15.88 -1.39
C ALA A 41 14.12 -15.95 -0.55
N PHE A 42 14.00 -16.15 0.77
CA PHE A 42 15.15 -16.35 1.65
C PHE A 42 15.94 -17.61 1.29
N GLU A 43 15.27 -18.70 0.94
CA GLU A 43 15.94 -19.91 0.48
C GLU A 43 16.68 -19.70 -0.84
N GLY A 44 16.09 -18.97 -1.79
CA GLY A 44 16.76 -18.58 -3.03
C GLY A 44 18.06 -17.81 -2.77
N LEU A 45 18.06 -16.86 -1.83
CA LEU A 45 19.28 -16.17 -1.41
C LEU A 45 20.33 -17.14 -0.85
N ARG A 46 19.94 -18.08 0.02
CA ARG A 46 20.88 -19.07 0.59
C ARG A 46 21.52 -19.93 -0.50
N LEU A 47 20.69 -20.50 -1.38
CA LEU A 47 21.16 -21.36 -2.46
C LEU A 47 22.09 -20.61 -3.43
N ALA A 48 21.84 -19.33 -3.66
CA ALA A 48 22.67 -18.46 -4.50
C ALA A 48 23.89 -17.89 -3.77
N GLY A 49 24.04 -18.12 -2.46
CA GLY A 49 25.11 -17.53 -1.64
C GLY A 49 25.02 -16.00 -1.53
N ARG A 50 23.82 -15.43 -1.61
CA ARG A 50 23.56 -13.98 -1.59
C ARG A 50 23.13 -13.53 -0.20
N LYS A 51 23.32 -12.24 0.07
CA LYS A 51 22.80 -11.54 1.25
C LYS A 51 21.87 -10.42 0.79
N PRO A 52 20.92 -9.97 1.64
CA PRO A 52 20.17 -8.78 1.36
C PRO A 52 21.10 -7.59 1.09
N TRP A 53 20.78 -6.79 0.08
CA TRP A 53 21.59 -5.64 -0.32
C TRP A 53 21.57 -4.54 0.75
N ARG A 54 20.38 -4.23 1.28
CA ARG A 54 20.18 -3.20 2.29
C ARG A 54 19.24 -3.72 3.37
N THR A 55 19.81 -4.36 4.38
CA THR A 55 19.05 -4.99 5.46
C THR A 55 18.06 -4.03 6.15
N GLU A 56 18.46 -2.80 6.44
CA GLU A 56 17.63 -1.76 7.09
C GLU A 56 16.40 -1.30 6.28
N ALA A 57 16.36 -1.59 4.97
CA ALA A 57 15.21 -1.30 4.11
C ALA A 57 14.10 -2.35 4.28
N ASN A 58 14.37 -3.46 4.97
CA ASN A 58 13.43 -4.56 5.17
C ASN A 58 12.86 -4.51 6.60
N LEU A 59 11.55 -4.64 6.72
CA LEU A 59 10.85 -4.75 8.01
C LEU A 59 9.88 -5.93 7.94
N ALA A 60 10.04 -6.87 8.87
CA ALA A 60 9.21 -8.06 8.94
C ALA A 60 8.19 -8.00 10.08
N THR A 61 7.03 -8.62 9.86
CA THR A 61 6.05 -8.93 10.90
C THR A 61 5.29 -10.19 10.46
N PRO A 62 5.02 -11.15 11.36
CA PRO A 62 4.05 -12.18 11.09
C PRO A 62 2.64 -11.62 11.28
N ASP A 63 1.71 -11.85 10.37
CA ASP A 63 0.31 -11.39 10.53
C ASP A 63 -0.77 -12.27 9.90
N HIS A 64 -0.46 -13.13 8.92
CA HIS A 64 -1.46 -14.02 8.31
C HIS A 64 -1.72 -15.30 9.13
N ASN A 65 -0.71 -15.78 9.86
CA ASN A 65 -0.72 -17.05 10.61
C ASN A 65 -0.67 -16.87 12.13
N VAL A 66 -0.85 -15.65 12.61
CA VAL A 66 -0.96 -15.37 14.05
C VAL A 66 -2.38 -15.70 14.52
N PRO A 67 -2.57 -16.58 15.52
CA PRO A 67 -3.90 -16.91 16.02
C PRO A 67 -4.63 -15.69 16.58
N THR A 68 -5.94 -15.61 16.31
CA THR A 68 -6.84 -14.62 16.93
C THR A 68 -7.27 -14.98 18.35
N THR A 69 -6.87 -16.16 18.83
CA THR A 69 -7.17 -16.69 20.18
C THR A 69 -5.96 -16.53 21.10
N GLU A 70 -5.68 -17.48 21.99
CA GLU A 70 -4.64 -17.29 23.00
C GLU A 70 -3.24 -17.13 22.37
N ARG A 71 -2.57 -16.02 22.71
CA ARG A 71 -1.28 -15.61 22.14
C ARG A 71 -0.15 -15.59 23.17
N SER A 72 -0.46 -15.68 24.46
CA SER A 72 0.49 -15.45 25.55
C SER A 72 1.72 -16.38 25.55
N GLY A 73 1.59 -17.58 24.98
CA GLY A 73 2.68 -18.55 24.85
C GLY A 73 3.53 -18.40 23.58
N GLY A 74 3.29 -17.34 22.79
CA GLY A 74 4.02 -17.04 21.56
C GLY A 74 3.91 -18.14 20.51
N VAL A 75 4.88 -18.16 19.58
CA VAL A 75 4.89 -19.04 18.39
C VAL A 75 4.75 -20.52 18.76
N SER A 76 5.38 -20.94 19.86
CA SER A 76 5.35 -22.34 20.33
C SER A 76 3.94 -22.88 20.64
N THR A 77 2.99 -21.99 20.92
CA THR A 77 1.60 -22.33 21.25
C THR A 77 0.63 -22.30 20.07
N ILE A 78 1.12 -21.96 18.87
CA ILE A 78 0.33 -22.08 17.65
C ILE A 78 0.01 -23.57 17.43
N VAL A 79 -1.29 -23.90 17.49
CA VAL A 79 -1.79 -25.28 17.41
C VAL A 79 -1.65 -25.85 16.01
N ASP A 80 -1.91 -25.04 14.99
CA ASP A 80 -1.78 -25.45 13.60
C ASP A 80 -0.28 -25.56 13.23
N PRO A 81 0.20 -26.77 12.85
CA PRO A 81 1.62 -26.98 12.61
C PRO A 81 2.13 -26.27 11.34
N VAL A 82 1.26 -25.96 10.37
CA VAL A 82 1.64 -25.26 9.15
C VAL A 82 1.84 -23.77 9.45
N SER A 83 0.86 -23.15 10.12
CA SER A 83 0.96 -21.77 10.59
C SER A 83 2.16 -21.57 11.51
N ARG A 84 2.38 -22.49 12.46
CA ARG A 84 3.55 -22.44 13.34
C ARG A 84 4.86 -22.47 12.55
N LEU A 85 4.99 -23.42 11.61
CA LEU A 85 6.19 -23.55 10.79
C LEU A 85 6.48 -22.28 9.98
N GLN A 86 5.46 -21.62 9.42
CA GLN A 86 5.66 -20.39 8.65
C GLN A 86 6.20 -19.26 9.53
N VAL A 87 5.62 -19.06 10.72
CA VAL A 87 6.09 -18.04 11.66
C VAL A 87 7.51 -18.35 12.16
N GLU A 88 7.79 -19.59 12.58
CA GLU A 88 9.13 -20.02 12.99
C GLU A 88 10.17 -19.85 11.87
N THR A 89 9.74 -20.05 10.62
CA THR A 89 10.61 -19.87 9.45
C THR A 89 10.91 -18.39 9.21
N LEU A 90 9.93 -17.49 9.37
CA LEU A 90 10.17 -16.05 9.30
C LEU A 90 11.15 -15.61 10.39
N ASP A 91 10.89 -15.98 11.65
CA ASP A 91 11.77 -15.74 12.80
C ASP A 91 13.22 -16.15 12.49
N GLN A 92 13.41 -17.35 11.94
CA GLN A 92 14.73 -17.86 11.62
C GLN A 92 15.37 -17.10 10.45
N ASN A 93 14.62 -16.80 9.39
CA ASN A 93 15.10 -16.02 8.25
C ASN A 93 15.56 -14.63 8.70
N CYS A 94 14.77 -13.94 9.50
CA CYS A 94 15.10 -12.60 10.00
C CYS A 94 16.36 -12.62 10.84
N ARG A 95 16.54 -13.63 11.71
CA ARG A 95 17.78 -13.82 12.47
C ARG A 95 18.99 -14.12 11.58
N ASP A 96 18.87 -15.04 10.62
CA ASP A 96 19.95 -15.43 9.71
C ASP A 96 20.45 -14.26 8.86
N PHE A 97 19.53 -13.41 8.40
CA PHE A 97 19.80 -12.30 7.49
C PHE A 97 19.86 -10.93 8.17
N ALA A 98 19.75 -10.89 9.51
CA ALA A 98 19.76 -9.70 10.35
C ALA A 98 18.66 -8.67 10.03
N ILE A 99 17.51 -9.12 9.52
CA ILE A 99 16.36 -8.25 9.22
C ILE A 99 15.63 -7.93 10.52
N THR A 100 15.17 -6.69 10.66
CA THR A 100 14.35 -6.29 11.80
C THR A 100 12.97 -6.90 11.67
N GLU A 101 12.53 -7.58 12.74
CA GLU A 101 11.22 -8.20 12.83
C GLU A 101 10.48 -7.71 14.08
N PHE A 102 9.19 -7.43 13.94
CA PHE A 102 8.27 -7.34 15.07
C PHE A 102 7.67 -8.72 15.30
N GLU A 103 8.37 -9.53 16.10
CA GLU A 103 7.98 -10.92 16.39
C GLU A 103 6.58 -10.97 17.05
N MET A 104 5.95 -12.15 17.08
CA MET A 104 4.56 -12.34 17.53
C MET A 104 4.19 -11.69 18.88
N LEU A 105 5.15 -11.56 19.81
CA LEU A 105 4.96 -10.98 21.15
C LEU A 105 5.44 -9.53 21.26
N ASP A 106 6.01 -8.96 20.21
CA ASP A 106 6.37 -7.54 20.18
C ASP A 106 5.09 -6.69 20.24
N PRO A 107 5.00 -5.67 21.12
CA PRO A 107 3.82 -4.81 21.21
C PRO A 107 3.52 -4.02 19.94
N ARG A 108 4.48 -3.92 19.00
CA ARG A 108 4.32 -3.27 17.68
C ARG A 108 3.85 -4.23 16.60
N GLN A 109 3.81 -5.53 16.87
CA GLN A 109 3.34 -6.52 15.90
C GLN A 109 1.87 -6.24 15.58
N GLY A 110 1.54 -6.31 14.29
CA GLY A 110 0.19 -6.09 13.78
C GLY A 110 0.13 -6.40 12.28
N ILE A 111 -1.01 -6.08 11.67
CA ILE A 111 -1.19 -6.23 10.22
C ILE A 111 -0.11 -5.43 9.50
N VAL A 112 0.56 -6.05 8.51
CA VAL A 112 1.75 -5.50 7.84
C VAL A 112 1.51 -4.09 7.27
N HIS A 113 0.32 -3.84 6.74
CA HIS A 113 -0.08 -2.55 6.16
C HIS A 113 -0.50 -1.49 7.18
N VAL A 114 -0.72 -1.88 8.44
CA VAL A 114 -1.00 -0.98 9.56
C VAL A 114 0.29 -0.57 10.25
N ILE A 115 1.18 -1.54 10.53
CA ILE A 115 2.42 -1.27 11.26
C ILE A 115 3.35 -0.32 10.49
N GLY A 116 3.35 -0.36 9.15
CA GLY A 116 4.22 0.48 8.33
C GLY A 116 4.01 1.97 8.59
N PRO A 117 2.79 2.51 8.34
CA PRO A 117 2.45 3.89 8.65
C PRO A 117 2.48 4.18 10.16
N GLU A 118 1.99 3.27 11.01
CA GLU A 118 1.91 3.49 12.47
C GLU A 118 3.30 3.72 13.10
N GLN A 119 4.30 2.98 12.63
CA GLN A 119 5.68 3.12 13.10
C GLN A 119 6.46 4.19 12.32
N GLY A 120 5.89 4.75 11.24
CA GLY A 120 6.59 5.67 10.33
C GLY A 120 7.62 4.98 9.45
N ALA A 121 7.54 3.65 9.28
CA ALA A 121 8.40 2.89 8.37
C ALA A 121 7.99 3.09 6.90
N THR A 122 6.77 3.56 6.68
CA THR A 122 6.26 4.10 5.41
C THR A 122 6.19 5.62 5.50
N LEU A 123 6.96 6.30 4.66
CA LEU A 123 7.02 7.76 4.61
C LEU A 123 6.59 8.26 3.23
N PRO A 124 6.15 9.52 3.12
CA PRO A 124 5.79 10.11 1.85
C PRO A 124 6.94 10.09 0.85
N GLY A 125 6.62 9.81 -0.41
CA GLY A 125 7.57 9.80 -1.50
C GLY A 125 8.39 8.52 -1.62
N MET A 126 8.13 7.48 -0.83
CA MET A 126 8.82 6.18 -0.95
C MET A 126 8.23 5.30 -2.05
N THR A 127 9.03 4.38 -2.59
CA THR A 127 8.55 3.12 -3.16
C THR A 127 8.45 2.02 -2.08
N VAL A 128 7.29 1.40 -1.96
CA VAL A 128 7.01 0.40 -0.92
C VAL A 128 6.45 -0.87 -1.54
N VAL A 129 7.06 -2.02 -1.25
CA VAL A 129 6.61 -3.31 -1.75
C VAL A 129 6.45 -4.33 -0.62
N CYS A 130 5.55 -5.28 -0.81
CA CYS A 130 5.36 -6.43 0.06
C CYS A 130 4.86 -7.60 -0.80
N GLY A 131 5.08 -8.83 -0.35
CA GLY A 131 4.47 -10.01 -0.94
C GLY A 131 2.95 -10.13 -0.71
N ASP A 132 2.25 -9.02 -0.53
CA ASP A 132 0.82 -8.93 -0.24
C ASP A 132 0.13 -7.99 -1.26
N SER A 133 -1.07 -8.37 -1.72
CA SER A 133 -1.82 -7.61 -2.72
C SER A 133 -2.23 -6.21 -2.25
N HIS A 134 -2.50 -6.04 -0.96
CA HIS A 134 -3.03 -4.82 -0.37
C HIS A 134 -1.96 -3.81 0.00
N THR A 135 -0.73 -4.00 -0.47
CA THR A 135 0.37 -3.04 -0.32
C THR A 135 0.02 -1.64 -0.85
N SER A 136 -0.95 -1.53 -1.77
CA SER A 136 -1.50 -0.24 -2.20
C SER A 136 -1.95 0.65 -1.05
N THR A 137 -2.31 0.08 0.11
CA THR A 137 -2.62 0.80 1.36
C THR A 137 -1.65 1.93 1.67
N HIS A 138 -0.35 1.68 1.50
CA HIS A 138 0.71 2.65 1.83
C HIS A 138 0.71 3.90 0.93
N GLY A 139 0.00 3.87 -0.20
CA GLY A 139 -0.18 5.05 -1.05
C GLY A 139 -0.99 6.16 -0.38
N ALA A 140 -1.70 5.89 0.72
CA ALA A 140 -2.31 6.90 1.58
C ALA A 140 -1.29 7.90 2.14
N MET A 141 -0.02 7.50 2.22
CA MET A 141 1.09 8.35 2.64
C MET A 141 1.69 9.16 1.49
N GLY A 142 1.15 9.08 0.27
CA GLY A 142 1.79 9.63 -0.93
C GLY A 142 3.03 8.84 -1.35
N ALA A 143 2.98 7.52 -1.18
CA ALA A 143 4.01 6.57 -1.60
C ALA A 143 3.58 5.77 -2.84
N LEU A 144 4.53 5.36 -3.68
CA LEU A 144 4.26 4.41 -4.74
C LEU A 144 4.35 2.99 -4.17
N ALA A 145 3.20 2.43 -3.81
CA ALA A 145 3.14 1.16 -3.11
C ALA A 145 2.32 0.10 -3.85
N PHE A 146 2.88 -1.10 -3.99
CA PHE A 146 2.25 -2.19 -4.74
C PHE A 146 2.74 -3.58 -4.31
N GLY A 147 1.86 -4.57 -4.48
CA GLY A 147 2.15 -5.97 -4.18
C GLY A 147 3.06 -6.62 -5.23
N ILE A 148 3.93 -7.51 -4.75
CA ILE A 148 4.92 -8.23 -5.57
C ILE A 148 4.82 -9.74 -5.38
N GLY A 149 5.28 -10.50 -6.37
CA GLY A 149 5.32 -11.97 -6.29
C GLY A 149 6.54 -12.50 -5.52
N THR A 150 6.52 -13.77 -5.13
CA THR A 150 7.62 -14.43 -4.40
C THR A 150 8.99 -14.29 -5.08
N SER A 151 9.07 -14.40 -6.41
CA SER A 151 10.34 -14.19 -7.13
C SER A 151 10.82 -12.74 -7.08
N GLU A 152 9.91 -11.78 -7.05
CA GLU A 152 10.23 -10.37 -6.89
C GLU A 152 10.70 -10.06 -5.46
N VAL A 153 10.16 -10.75 -4.44
CA VAL A 153 10.63 -10.63 -3.04
C VAL A 153 12.13 -10.96 -2.95
N GLU A 154 12.59 -12.03 -3.61
CA GLU A 154 14.02 -12.37 -3.67
C GLU A 154 14.83 -11.27 -4.36
N HIS A 155 14.34 -10.75 -5.49
CA HIS A 155 15.02 -9.70 -6.24
C HIS A 155 15.16 -8.40 -5.43
N VAL A 156 14.11 -7.99 -4.71
CA VAL A 156 14.15 -6.82 -3.83
C VAL A 156 15.16 -7.05 -2.73
N LEU A 157 15.11 -8.17 -2.03
CA LEU A 157 16.10 -8.49 -1.00
C LEU A 157 17.52 -8.41 -1.57
N ALA A 158 17.77 -9.03 -2.73
CA ALA A 158 19.10 -9.11 -3.33
C ALA A 158 19.63 -7.79 -3.90
N THR A 159 18.78 -6.84 -4.29
CA THR A 159 19.19 -5.69 -5.11
C THR A 159 18.56 -4.34 -4.76
N GLN A 160 17.47 -4.32 -4.00
CA GLN A 160 16.56 -3.17 -3.82
C GLN A 160 16.00 -2.60 -5.11
N CYS A 161 15.95 -3.38 -6.19
CA CYS A 161 15.42 -2.92 -7.47
C CYS A 161 14.41 -3.92 -8.03
N LEU A 162 13.44 -3.39 -8.79
CA LEU A 162 12.48 -4.20 -9.53
C LEU A 162 12.36 -3.74 -10.98
N ILE A 163 12.16 -4.72 -11.85
CA ILE A 163 11.81 -4.50 -13.24
C ILE A 163 10.30 -4.28 -13.30
N GLN A 164 9.85 -3.12 -13.77
CA GLN A 164 8.45 -2.74 -13.88
C GLN A 164 8.17 -2.08 -15.24
N LYS A 165 6.91 -2.16 -15.71
CA LYS A 165 6.40 -1.28 -16.77
C LYS A 165 5.57 -0.19 -16.14
N LYS A 166 5.77 1.06 -16.58
CA LYS A 166 5.00 2.19 -16.05
C LYS A 166 3.53 2.01 -16.41
N SER A 167 2.66 1.97 -15.41
CA SER A 167 1.20 1.99 -15.62
C SER A 167 0.75 3.33 -16.19
N LYS A 168 -0.46 3.39 -16.75
CA LYS A 168 -1.11 4.66 -17.09
C LYS A 168 -1.58 5.39 -15.83
N SER A 169 -1.80 6.69 -15.92
CA SER A 169 -2.30 7.52 -14.83
C SER A 169 -3.83 7.61 -14.86
N MET A 170 -4.49 7.34 -13.74
CA MET A 170 -5.94 7.54 -13.60
C MET A 170 -6.21 8.43 -12.39
N GLN A 171 -7.03 9.47 -12.56
CA GLN A 171 -7.55 10.24 -11.44
C GLN A 171 -8.98 9.82 -11.13
N VAL A 172 -9.26 9.47 -9.88
CA VAL A 172 -10.62 9.31 -9.36
C VAL A 172 -10.92 10.45 -8.42
N ARG A 173 -11.83 11.34 -8.84
CA ARG A 173 -12.26 12.51 -8.08
C ARG A 173 -13.58 12.26 -7.40
N VAL A 174 -13.67 12.65 -6.13
CA VAL A 174 -14.94 12.72 -5.39
C VAL A 174 -15.16 14.17 -4.98
N ASP A 175 -15.90 14.89 -5.82
CA ASP A 175 -16.11 16.32 -5.69
C ASP A 175 -17.27 16.60 -4.71
N GLY A 176 -17.12 17.60 -3.84
CA GLY A 176 -18.10 17.94 -2.81
C GLY A 176 -18.04 17.07 -1.54
N PRO A 177 -18.64 17.54 -0.44
CA PRO A 177 -18.66 16.81 0.83
C PRO A 177 -19.60 15.61 0.77
N VAL A 178 -19.24 14.54 1.48
CA VAL A 178 -20.15 13.41 1.72
C VAL A 178 -21.13 13.70 2.85
N ALA A 179 -22.28 13.01 2.84
CA ALA A 179 -23.27 13.13 3.90
C ALA A 179 -22.78 12.57 5.25
N ALA A 180 -23.38 13.02 6.35
CA ALA A 180 -23.07 12.49 7.67
C ALA A 180 -23.31 10.96 7.73
N GLY A 181 -22.37 10.24 8.34
CA GLY A 181 -22.39 8.78 8.42
C GLY A 181 -21.75 8.07 7.22
N VAL A 182 -21.39 8.79 6.15
CA VAL A 182 -20.59 8.26 5.05
C VAL A 182 -19.11 8.32 5.42
N THR A 183 -18.42 7.21 5.26
CA THR A 183 -17.02 7.00 5.64
C THR A 183 -16.13 6.74 4.41
N ALA A 184 -14.82 6.64 4.62
CA ALA A 184 -13.89 6.24 3.57
C ALA A 184 -14.25 4.89 2.92
N LYS A 185 -14.81 3.95 3.71
CA LYS A 185 -15.24 2.65 3.19
C LYS A 185 -16.38 2.81 2.19
N ASP A 186 -17.35 3.67 2.49
CA ASP A 186 -18.47 3.94 1.60
C ASP A 186 -18.01 4.63 0.31
N ILE A 187 -17.06 5.56 0.42
CA ILE A 187 -16.48 6.25 -0.74
C ILE A 187 -15.79 5.25 -1.66
N VAL A 188 -14.91 4.38 -1.14
CA VAL A 188 -14.19 3.43 -1.99
C VAL A 188 -15.10 2.35 -2.58
N LEU A 189 -16.12 1.90 -1.83
CA LEU A 189 -17.14 1.01 -2.38
C LEU A 189 -17.93 1.68 -3.51
N ALA A 190 -18.33 2.95 -3.36
CA ALA A 190 -19.00 3.68 -4.43
C ALA A 190 -18.11 3.84 -5.67
N ILE A 191 -16.81 4.07 -5.48
CA ILE A 191 -15.82 4.10 -6.57
C ILE A 191 -15.77 2.74 -7.28
N ILE A 192 -15.59 1.65 -6.54
CA ILE A 192 -15.49 0.30 -7.11
C ILE A 192 -16.79 -0.09 -7.82
N GLY A 193 -17.95 0.19 -7.23
CA GLY A 193 -19.25 -0.03 -7.89
C GLY A 193 -19.41 0.79 -9.18
N LYS A 194 -18.78 1.97 -9.27
CA LYS A 194 -18.82 2.82 -10.46
C LYS A 194 -17.89 2.36 -11.58
N ILE A 195 -16.67 1.92 -11.26
CA ILE A 195 -15.64 1.58 -12.26
C ILE A 195 -15.48 0.08 -12.50
N GLY A 196 -16.03 -0.76 -11.62
CA GLY A 196 -15.90 -2.21 -11.63
C GLY A 196 -14.53 -2.69 -11.14
N THR A 197 -14.44 -4.00 -10.91
CA THR A 197 -13.22 -4.69 -10.49
C THR A 197 -12.08 -4.64 -11.52
N ALA A 198 -12.41 -4.39 -12.79
CA ALA A 198 -11.42 -4.21 -13.85
C ALA A 198 -11.14 -2.73 -14.19
N GLY A 199 -11.80 -1.78 -13.52
CA GLY A 199 -11.84 -0.36 -13.91
C GLY A 199 -10.50 0.36 -13.90
N GLY A 200 -9.59 -0.09 -13.03
CA GLY A 200 -8.23 0.40 -12.84
C GLY A 200 -7.15 -0.49 -13.47
N THR A 201 -7.52 -1.55 -14.20
CA THR A 201 -6.53 -2.45 -14.82
C THR A 201 -5.57 -1.70 -15.74
N GLY A 202 -4.27 -1.79 -15.46
CA GLY A 202 -3.22 -1.10 -16.21
C GLY A 202 -3.03 0.38 -15.84
N TYR A 203 -3.71 0.84 -14.78
CA TYR A 203 -3.59 2.19 -14.24
C TYR A 203 -3.01 2.18 -12.81
N ALA A 204 -2.33 3.28 -12.47
CA ALA A 204 -2.12 3.71 -11.10
C ALA A 204 -3.16 4.80 -10.78
N ILE A 205 -3.88 4.64 -9.67
CA ILE A 205 -4.99 5.54 -9.32
C ILE A 205 -4.53 6.63 -8.34
N GLU A 206 -4.73 7.88 -8.72
CA GLU A 206 -4.69 9.01 -7.80
C GLU A 206 -6.12 9.33 -7.33
N PHE A 207 -6.36 9.22 -6.03
CA PHE A 207 -7.63 9.63 -5.43
C PHE A 207 -7.57 11.10 -5.01
N ALA A 208 -8.54 11.89 -5.44
CA ALA A 208 -8.56 13.34 -5.25
C ALA A 208 -9.98 13.89 -5.03
N GLY A 209 -10.08 15.18 -4.74
CA GLY A 209 -11.35 15.89 -4.53
C GLY A 209 -11.69 16.08 -3.05
N ASP A 210 -12.66 16.96 -2.81
CA ASP A 210 -12.98 17.49 -1.48
C ASP A 210 -13.23 16.38 -0.44
N ALA A 211 -13.97 15.33 -0.84
CA ALA A 211 -14.27 14.22 0.05
C ALA A 211 -13.01 13.43 0.46
N ILE A 212 -12.05 13.28 -0.45
CA ILE A 212 -10.79 12.56 -0.20
C ILE A 212 -9.85 13.40 0.67
N GLU A 213 -9.74 14.70 0.38
CA GLU A 213 -8.97 15.65 1.18
C GLU A 213 -9.51 15.76 2.61
N ALA A 214 -10.83 15.68 2.79
CA ALA A 214 -11.50 15.71 4.09
C ALA A 214 -11.19 14.49 4.98
N LEU A 215 -10.82 13.34 4.41
CA LEU A 215 -10.49 12.13 5.19
C LEU A 215 -9.34 12.34 6.18
N SER A 216 -9.34 11.54 7.26
CA SER A 216 -8.13 11.34 8.06
C SER A 216 -7.14 10.47 7.28
N VAL A 217 -5.89 10.36 7.76
CA VAL A 217 -4.89 9.48 7.12
C VAL A 217 -5.35 8.01 7.18
N GLU A 218 -6.00 7.58 8.27
CA GLU A 218 -6.58 6.24 8.40
C GLU A 218 -7.74 6.01 7.42
N GLY A 219 -8.54 7.04 7.15
CA GLY A 219 -9.53 7.02 6.07
C GLY A 219 -8.88 6.82 4.71
N ARG A 220 -7.75 7.50 4.46
CA ARG A 220 -6.97 7.31 3.22
C ARG A 220 -6.34 5.92 3.13
N LEU A 221 -5.89 5.35 4.26
CA LEU A 221 -5.41 3.96 4.31
C LEU A 221 -6.52 3.00 3.87
N THR A 222 -7.75 3.19 4.36
CA THR A 222 -8.93 2.40 3.93
C THR A 222 -9.19 2.52 2.43
N LEU A 223 -9.11 3.75 1.89
CA LEU A 223 -9.33 4.03 0.47
C LEU A 223 -8.26 3.38 -0.43
N CYS A 224 -6.98 3.61 -0.12
CA CYS A 224 -5.85 3.08 -0.90
C CYS A 224 -5.71 1.56 -0.78
N ASN A 225 -6.09 0.98 0.38
CA ASN A 225 -6.15 -0.46 0.58
C ASN A 225 -7.02 -1.13 -0.50
N MET A 226 -8.18 -0.53 -0.79
CA MET A 226 -9.13 -1.12 -1.72
C MET A 226 -8.89 -0.74 -3.21
N ALA A 227 -7.74 -0.16 -3.54
CA ALA A 227 -7.39 0.14 -4.93
C ALA A 227 -7.23 -1.14 -5.77
N ILE A 228 -6.77 -2.23 -5.14
CA ILE A 228 -6.59 -3.52 -5.80
C ILE A 228 -7.92 -4.19 -6.17
N GLU A 229 -8.97 -4.00 -5.37
CA GLU A 229 -10.33 -4.43 -5.68
C GLU A 229 -10.95 -3.67 -6.87
N ALA A 230 -10.45 -2.46 -7.19
CA ALA A 230 -10.76 -1.76 -8.42
C ALA A 230 -9.88 -2.18 -9.62
N GLY A 231 -8.95 -3.12 -9.42
CA GLY A 231 -8.04 -3.64 -10.44
C GLY A 231 -6.76 -2.82 -10.64
N ALA A 232 -6.51 -1.81 -9.81
CA ALA A 232 -5.29 -1.01 -9.87
C ALA A 232 -4.20 -1.57 -8.95
N ARG A 233 -2.98 -1.73 -9.46
CA ARG A 233 -1.85 -2.24 -8.64
C ARG A 233 -1.38 -1.24 -7.57
N ALA A 234 -1.67 0.05 -7.77
CA ALA A 234 -1.31 1.12 -6.85
C ALA A 234 -2.43 2.17 -6.78
N GLY A 235 -2.64 2.72 -5.59
CA GLY A 235 -3.58 3.79 -5.33
C GLY A 235 -3.00 4.76 -4.29
N PHE A 236 -2.98 6.06 -4.56
CA PHE A 236 -2.36 7.05 -3.68
C PHE A 236 -3.16 8.35 -3.57
N VAL A 237 -2.89 9.06 -2.48
CA VAL A 237 -3.44 10.39 -2.17
C VAL A 237 -2.28 11.38 -2.07
N ALA A 238 -2.49 12.60 -2.55
CA ALA A 238 -1.51 13.67 -2.42
C ALA A 238 -1.16 13.98 -0.96
N VAL A 239 0.09 14.37 -0.74
CA VAL A 239 0.59 14.70 0.59
C VAL A 239 0.07 16.07 0.99
N ASP A 240 -0.53 16.14 2.17
CA ASP A 240 -0.97 17.37 2.80
C ASP A 240 -0.50 17.44 4.27
N GLN A 241 -0.96 18.47 4.98
CA GLN A 241 -0.59 18.68 6.38
C GLN A 241 -1.03 17.51 7.27
N LYS A 242 -2.17 16.85 6.99
CA LYS A 242 -2.61 15.69 7.79
C LYS A 242 -1.63 14.54 7.67
N THR A 243 -1.11 14.29 6.47
CA THR A 243 -0.09 13.27 6.23
C THR A 243 1.21 13.61 7.00
N ILE A 244 1.65 14.86 6.95
CA ILE A 244 2.86 15.34 7.66
C ILE A 244 2.68 15.20 9.17
N ASP A 245 1.55 15.63 9.72
CA ASP A 245 1.28 15.56 11.15
C ASP A 245 1.20 14.11 11.64
N TYR A 246 0.64 13.21 10.82
CA TYR A 246 0.52 11.80 11.14
C TYR A 246 1.88 11.09 11.33
N VAL A 247 2.88 11.43 10.50
CA VAL A 247 4.23 10.84 10.57
C VAL A 247 5.13 11.51 11.60
N LYS A 248 4.76 12.69 12.10
CA LYS A 248 5.61 13.44 13.02
C LYS A 248 5.84 12.69 14.32
N GLY A 249 7.12 12.51 14.67
CA GLY A 249 7.53 11.85 15.92
C GLY A 249 7.31 10.34 15.94
N ARG A 250 6.97 9.72 14.81
CA ARG A 250 6.91 8.25 14.71
C ARG A 250 8.31 7.63 14.81
N PRO A 251 8.44 6.38 15.30
CA PRO A 251 9.75 5.75 15.56
C PRO A 251 10.74 5.75 14.37
N TYR A 252 10.25 5.57 13.15
CA TYR A 252 11.08 5.54 11.94
C TYR A 252 11.00 6.84 11.11
N ALA A 253 10.32 7.87 11.61
CA ALA A 253 10.30 9.17 10.95
C ALA A 253 11.61 9.94 11.17
N PRO A 254 12.02 10.80 10.23
CA PRO A 254 13.20 11.63 10.41
C PRO A 254 13.05 12.60 11.58
N HIS A 255 14.18 13.08 12.10
CA HIS A 255 14.25 14.01 13.22
C HIS A 255 15.22 15.17 12.93
N GLY A 256 15.08 16.27 13.65
CA GLY A 256 15.97 17.44 13.52
C GLY A 256 15.99 17.99 12.10
N ASP A 257 17.17 18.35 11.59
CA ASP A 257 17.33 18.95 10.26
C ASP A 257 16.81 18.06 9.12
N ASP A 258 16.84 16.74 9.28
CA ASP A 258 16.34 15.81 8.25
C ASP A 258 14.81 15.79 8.23
N TRP A 259 14.14 16.08 9.36
CA TRP A 259 12.69 16.30 9.38
C TRP A 259 12.31 17.50 8.53
N ASP A 260 12.99 18.63 8.69
CA ASP A 260 12.67 19.85 7.95
C ASP A 260 12.91 19.68 6.45
N LYS A 261 13.99 18.99 6.05
CA LYS A 261 14.23 18.62 4.65
C LYS A 261 13.15 17.70 4.11
N ALA A 262 12.76 16.69 4.89
CA ALA A 262 11.72 15.74 4.49
C ALA A 262 10.38 16.45 4.29
N VAL A 263 9.96 17.30 5.23
CA VAL A 263 8.73 18.10 5.11
C VAL A 263 8.76 19.00 3.88
N ALA A 264 9.87 19.69 3.62
CA ALA A 264 10.02 20.54 2.45
C ALA A 264 9.87 19.75 1.13
N TYR A 265 10.42 18.53 1.07
CA TYR A 265 10.23 17.63 -0.07
C TYR A 265 8.79 17.11 -0.16
N TRP A 266 8.24 16.63 0.95
CA TRP A 266 6.89 16.06 1.04
C TRP A 266 5.81 17.03 0.60
N GLN A 267 5.97 18.33 0.88
CA GLN A 267 5.06 19.37 0.41
C GLN A 267 5.02 19.51 -1.12
N THR A 268 5.96 18.94 -1.86
CA THR A 268 5.96 18.93 -3.34
C THR A 268 5.23 17.73 -3.94
N LEU A 269 4.85 16.75 -3.09
CA LEU A 269 4.25 15.48 -3.49
C LEU A 269 2.73 15.60 -3.64
N HIS A 270 2.36 16.39 -4.63
CA HIS A 270 1.00 16.52 -5.15
C HIS A 270 1.06 16.68 -6.68
N THR A 271 -0.05 16.45 -7.37
CA THR A 271 -0.13 16.73 -8.80
C THR A 271 0.07 18.22 -9.10
N ASP A 272 0.81 18.54 -10.15
CA ASP A 272 1.02 19.92 -10.60
C ASP A 272 -0.24 20.47 -11.28
N PRO A 273 -0.53 21.78 -11.15
CA PRO A 273 -1.58 22.43 -11.93
C PRO A 273 -1.37 22.22 -13.44
N GLY A 274 -2.39 21.68 -14.11
CA GLY A 274 -2.36 21.43 -15.55
C GLY A 274 -1.70 20.12 -15.97
N ALA A 275 -1.37 19.22 -15.04
CA ALA A 275 -0.98 17.86 -15.38
C ALA A 275 -2.17 17.10 -16.01
N GLU A 276 -1.88 16.29 -17.02
CA GLU A 276 -2.89 15.48 -17.72
C GLU A 276 -2.86 14.04 -17.19
N PHE A 277 -4.05 13.45 -17.01
CA PHE A 277 -4.21 12.05 -16.67
C PHE A 277 -4.70 11.28 -17.88
N ASP A 278 -4.26 10.03 -18.06
CA ASP A 278 -4.75 9.16 -19.14
C ASP A 278 -6.25 8.86 -19.00
N LYS A 279 -6.78 8.90 -17.77
CA LYS A 279 -8.21 8.72 -17.47
C LYS A 279 -8.62 9.53 -16.25
N VAL A 280 -9.79 10.17 -16.32
CA VAL A 280 -10.42 10.85 -15.18
C VAL A 280 -11.82 10.29 -14.96
N VAL A 281 -12.14 9.93 -13.72
CA VAL A 281 -13.47 9.53 -13.28
C VAL A 281 -13.91 10.43 -12.14
N THR A 282 -15.12 10.98 -12.23
CA THR A 282 -15.66 11.88 -11.20
C THR A 282 -16.92 11.28 -10.58
N LEU A 283 -17.02 11.37 -9.26
CA LEU A 283 -18.20 11.08 -8.46
C LEU A 283 -18.61 12.35 -7.70
N ASP A 284 -19.91 12.51 -7.50
CA ASP A 284 -20.48 13.53 -6.61
C ASP A 284 -20.52 12.97 -5.19
N GLY A 285 -19.76 13.56 -4.27
CA GLY A 285 -19.71 13.17 -2.86
C GLY A 285 -21.07 13.23 -2.18
N ALA A 286 -21.93 14.19 -2.54
CA ALA A 286 -23.25 14.34 -1.94
C ALA A 286 -24.22 13.22 -2.36
N ALA A 287 -23.96 12.57 -3.49
CA ALA A 287 -24.73 11.42 -3.97
C ALA A 287 -24.33 10.10 -3.29
N ILE A 288 -23.16 10.03 -2.65
CA ILE A 288 -22.70 8.83 -1.95
C ILE A 288 -23.54 8.63 -0.69
N LYS A 289 -24.17 7.46 -0.59
CA LYS A 289 -24.84 6.95 0.61
C LYS A 289 -23.96 5.92 1.32
N PRO A 290 -24.25 5.52 2.57
CA PRO A 290 -23.62 4.34 3.14
C PRO A 290 -23.79 3.13 2.21
N GLN A 291 -22.71 2.41 1.96
CA GLN A 291 -22.63 1.35 0.95
C GLN A 291 -22.48 -0.02 1.60
N VAL A 292 -22.96 -1.05 0.91
CA VAL A 292 -22.73 -2.45 1.27
C VAL A 292 -22.46 -3.27 0.00
N THR A 293 -21.53 -4.22 0.11
CA THR A 293 -21.34 -5.26 -0.90
C THR A 293 -22.30 -6.42 -0.64
N TRP A 294 -23.05 -6.86 -1.64
CA TRP A 294 -24.14 -7.84 -1.45
C TRP A 294 -23.86 -9.24 -2.05
N GLY A 295 -22.79 -9.39 -2.84
CA GLY A 295 -22.48 -10.65 -3.52
C GLY A 295 -21.05 -11.14 -3.31
N THR A 296 -20.54 -11.91 -4.27
CA THR A 296 -19.19 -12.52 -4.22
C THR A 296 -18.11 -11.68 -4.89
N SER A 297 -18.48 -10.53 -5.48
CA SER A 297 -17.55 -9.59 -6.12
C SER A 297 -17.56 -8.24 -5.39
N PRO A 298 -16.40 -7.60 -5.18
CA PRO A 298 -16.31 -6.25 -4.60
C PRO A 298 -17.07 -5.16 -5.37
N GLU A 299 -17.35 -5.35 -6.67
CA GLU A 299 -18.15 -4.39 -7.47
C GLU A 299 -19.65 -4.51 -7.28
N MET A 300 -20.13 -5.58 -6.63
CA MET A 300 -21.54 -5.77 -6.31
C MET A 300 -21.91 -4.89 -5.12
N VAL A 301 -22.01 -3.59 -5.36
CA VAL A 301 -22.22 -2.54 -4.36
C VAL A 301 -23.58 -1.90 -4.53
N VAL A 302 -24.29 -1.70 -3.43
CA VAL A 302 -25.52 -0.89 -3.38
C VAL A 302 -25.55 0.01 -2.16
N GLY A 303 -26.33 1.09 -2.24
CA GLY A 303 -26.67 1.90 -1.07
C GLY A 303 -27.51 1.09 -0.09
N VAL A 304 -27.32 1.31 1.21
CA VAL A 304 -28.11 0.63 2.26
C VAL A 304 -29.62 0.93 2.20
N ASP A 305 -30.01 1.97 1.44
CA ASP A 305 -31.39 2.38 1.17
C ASP A 305 -31.97 1.79 -0.13
N GLN A 306 -31.19 0.99 -0.86
CA GLN A 306 -31.59 0.37 -2.13
C GLN A 306 -31.95 -1.11 -1.96
N ALA A 307 -32.68 -1.63 -2.95
CA ALA A 307 -32.96 -3.06 -3.03
C ALA A 307 -31.70 -3.82 -3.47
N VAL A 308 -31.44 -4.97 -2.84
CA VAL A 308 -30.40 -5.90 -3.30
C VAL A 308 -30.84 -6.47 -4.65
N PRO A 309 -30.00 -6.39 -5.71
CA PRO A 309 -30.29 -6.98 -7.01
C PRO A 309 -30.52 -8.50 -6.91
N ASP A 310 -31.44 -9.04 -7.72
CA ASP A 310 -31.59 -10.48 -7.86
C ASP A 310 -30.37 -11.02 -8.65
N PRO A 311 -29.62 -12.02 -8.15
CA PRO A 311 -28.51 -12.62 -8.91
C PRO A 311 -28.90 -13.18 -10.29
N ALA A 312 -30.20 -13.37 -10.57
CA ALA A 312 -30.73 -13.82 -11.85
C ALA A 312 -31.00 -12.68 -12.87
N ASP A 313 -31.00 -11.41 -12.43
CA ASP A 313 -31.16 -10.22 -13.28
C ASP A 313 -29.82 -9.76 -13.91
#